data_AF-A0AAD6F5Y0-F1
#
_entry.id   AF-A0AAD6F5Y0-F1
#
_cell.length_a   1.000
_cell.length_b   1.000
_cell.length_c   1.000
_cell.angle_alpha   90.00
_cell.angle_beta   90.00
_cell.angle_gamma   90.00
#
_symmetry.space_group_name_H-M   'P 1'
#
loop_
_entity.id
_entity.type
_entity.pdbx_description
1 polymer ?
#
loop_
_entity_poly.entity_id
_entity_poly.type
_entity_poly.pdbx_seq_one_letter_code
_entity_poly.pdbx_strand_id
1 'polypeptide(L)'
;MRRNRLGKEDWVNIKWQPGKITHAFQNDATSCGAFVMQMAEMTVTEFQKIPRTFHINSKQSLQHLRRDTAEEILKGSVSKDDFCSFCGTEDLPTTAVDASQCETCGRWFHTQCLGMTAAPIQRKIPRGVVCPP
;
A
#
# COMPACT_ATOMS: atom_id res chain seq x y z
N MET A 1 -24.01 -16.88 -14.99
CA MET A 1 -23.02 -17.66 -14.20
C MET A 1 -22.15 -18.46 -15.16
N ARG A 2 -20.97 -17.95 -15.54
CA ARG A 2 -20.01 -18.69 -16.39
C ARG A 2 -19.34 -19.79 -15.56
N ARG A 3 -19.46 -21.04 -15.99
CA ARG A 3 -18.87 -22.21 -15.34
C ARG A 3 -17.34 -22.19 -15.53
N ASN A 4 -16.58 -21.83 -14.50
CA ASN A 4 -15.12 -22.01 -14.39
C ASN A 4 -14.74 -23.49 -14.24
N ARG A 5 -15.19 -24.37 -15.16
CA ARG A 5 -14.87 -25.81 -15.09
C ARG A 5 -13.62 -26.23 -15.87
N LEU A 6 -13.08 -25.37 -16.74
CA LEU A 6 -11.94 -25.69 -17.62
C LEU A 6 -10.71 -24.79 -17.45
N GLY A 7 -10.76 -23.81 -16.53
CA GLY A 7 -9.76 -22.73 -16.47
C GLY A 7 -8.31 -23.14 -16.17
N LYS A 8 -8.06 -24.35 -15.63
CA LYS A 8 -6.69 -24.87 -15.45
C LYS A 8 -6.15 -25.55 -16.71
N GLU A 9 -7.02 -26.17 -17.50
CA GLU A 9 -6.65 -26.92 -18.70
C GLU A 9 -6.57 -26.02 -19.94
N ASP A 10 -7.31 -24.90 -19.96
CA ASP A 10 -7.33 -23.96 -21.09
C ASP A 10 -5.97 -23.26 -21.33
N TRP A 11 -5.10 -23.19 -20.33
CA TRP A 11 -3.82 -22.49 -20.40
C TRP A 11 -2.60 -23.41 -20.50
N VAL A 12 -2.77 -24.74 -20.39
CA VAL A 12 -1.64 -25.70 -20.37
C VAL A 12 -0.85 -25.73 -21.68
N ASN A 13 -1.50 -25.35 -22.78
CA ASN A 13 -0.90 -25.29 -24.11
C ASN A 13 -0.50 -23.87 -24.53
N ILE A 14 -0.69 -22.86 -23.67
CA ILE A 14 -0.31 -21.48 -23.97
C ILE A 14 1.16 -21.29 -23.59
N LYS A 15 2.00 -21.19 -24.62
CA LYS A 15 3.41 -20.79 -24.45
C LYS A 15 3.49 -19.28 -24.28
N TRP A 16 3.38 -18.81 -23.04
CA TRP A 16 3.59 -17.41 -22.69
C TRP A 16 4.90 -16.90 -23.27
N GLN A 17 4.83 -15.78 -23.98
CA GLN A 17 5.99 -15.09 -24.52
C GLN A 17 6.25 -13.82 -23.73
N PRO A 18 7.50 -13.49 -23.41
CA PRO A 18 7.82 -12.22 -22.80
C PRO A 18 7.55 -11.08 -23.80
N GLY A 19 6.75 -10.11 -23.39
CA GLY A 19 6.62 -8.84 -24.09
C GLY A 19 7.67 -7.84 -23.61
N LYS A 20 8.06 -6.91 -24.48
CA LYS A 20 8.86 -5.73 -24.11
C LYS A 20 8.09 -4.47 -24.53
N ILE A 21 8.02 -3.50 -23.63
CA ILE A 21 7.42 -2.19 -23.87
C ILE A 21 8.53 -1.16 -23.71
N THR A 22 8.63 -0.24 -24.66
CA THR A 22 9.63 0.83 -24.60
C THR A 22 9.25 1.81 -23.48
N HIS A 23 10.20 2.34 -22.73
CA HIS A 23 9.93 3.34 -21.71
C HIS A 23 11.03 4.40 -21.63
N ALA A 24 10.70 5.54 -21.02
CA ALA A 24 11.67 6.58 -20.72
C ALA A 24 12.85 6.00 -19.90
N PHE A 25 14.08 6.36 -20.28
CA PHE A 25 15.28 5.90 -19.59
C PHE A 25 15.45 6.65 -18.25
N GLN A 26 15.65 5.90 -17.18
CA GLN A 26 15.93 6.46 -15.86
C GLN A 26 17.41 6.81 -15.75
N ASN A 27 17.73 8.09 -15.52
CA ASN A 27 19.10 8.60 -15.45
C ASN A 27 19.65 8.74 -14.02
N ASP A 28 19.01 8.12 -13.03
CA ASP A 28 19.42 8.15 -11.63
C ASP A 28 19.25 6.77 -10.97
N ALA A 29 19.74 6.58 -9.74
CA ALA A 29 19.67 5.30 -9.03
C ALA A 29 18.49 5.19 -8.03
N THR A 30 17.66 6.22 -7.89
CA THR A 30 16.69 6.32 -6.78
C THR A 30 15.23 6.43 -7.24
N SER A 31 15.01 6.65 -8.54
CA SER A 31 13.68 6.88 -9.13
C SER A 31 12.99 5.63 -9.64
N CYS A 32 13.62 4.45 -9.59
CA CYS A 32 13.07 3.22 -10.16
C CYS A 32 11.67 2.87 -9.62
N GLY A 33 11.44 3.04 -8.32
CA GLY A 33 10.12 2.83 -7.73
C GLY A 33 9.05 3.77 -8.31
N ALA A 34 9.36 5.05 -8.51
CA ALA A 34 8.42 6.01 -9.11
C ALA A 34 8.12 5.66 -10.57
N PHE A 35 9.14 5.23 -11.33
CA PHE A 35 8.96 4.77 -12.71
C PHE A 35 8.05 3.55 -12.79
N VAL A 36 8.30 2.54 -11.93
CA VAL A 36 7.47 1.32 -11.88
C VAL A 36 6.02 1.65 -11.51
N MET A 37 5.81 2.50 -10.50
CA MET A 37 4.46 2.91 -10.08
C MET A 37 3.70 3.59 -11.22
N GLN A 38 4.34 4.52 -11.93
CA GLN A 38 3.71 5.22 -13.06
C GLN A 38 3.39 4.28 -14.22
N MET A 39 4.31 3.34 -14.55
CA MET A 39 4.06 2.33 -15.58
C MET A 39 2.92 1.39 -15.21
N ALA A 40 2.84 0.99 -13.95
CA ALA A 40 1.75 0.16 -13.45
C ALA A 40 0.40 0.89 -13.53
N GLU A 41 0.35 2.15 -13.10
CA GLU A 41 -0.85 2.99 -13.19
C GLU A 41 -1.32 3.12 -14.65
N MET A 42 -0.44 3.46 -15.60
CA MET A 42 -0.78 3.55 -17.02
C MET A 42 -1.29 2.22 -17.57
N THR A 43 -0.67 1.10 -17.18
CA THR A 43 -1.08 -0.24 -17.64
C THR A 43 -2.48 -0.61 -17.15
N VAL A 44 -2.80 -0.30 -15.89
CA VAL A 44 -4.09 -0.64 -15.28
C VAL A 44 -5.19 0.30 -15.77
N THR A 45 -4.92 1.59 -15.89
CA THR A 45 -5.90 2.61 -16.32
C THR A 45 -6.24 2.48 -17.81
N GLU A 46 -5.28 2.11 -18.66
CA GLU A 46 -5.50 1.88 -20.09
C GLU A 46 -5.88 0.42 -20.41
N PHE A 47 -6.34 -0.36 -19.43
CA PHE A 47 -6.58 -1.79 -19.62
C PHE A 47 -7.48 -2.12 -20.82
N GLN A 48 -7.15 -3.27 -21.43
CA GLN A 48 -7.35 -3.77 -22.80
C GLN A 48 -6.46 -3.13 -23.87
N LYS A 49 -5.97 -1.90 -23.68
CA LYS A 49 -5.07 -1.22 -24.62
C LYS A 49 -3.71 -0.99 -23.96
N ILE A 50 -2.94 -2.08 -23.80
CA ILE A 50 -1.59 -1.99 -23.24
C ILE A 50 -0.77 -0.98 -24.08
N PRO A 51 -0.21 0.07 -23.46
CA PRO A 51 0.55 1.08 -24.18
C PRO A 51 1.80 0.48 -24.83
N ARG A 52 2.14 0.98 -26.02
CA ARG A 52 3.35 0.54 -26.75
C ARG A 52 4.62 1.21 -26.21
N THR A 53 4.46 2.37 -25.59
CA THR A 53 5.55 3.14 -25.00
C THR A 53 5.06 3.85 -23.74
N PHE A 54 5.87 3.82 -22.68
CA PHE A 54 5.64 4.62 -21.48
C PHE A 54 6.46 5.92 -21.53
N HIS A 55 5.77 7.05 -21.40
CA HIS A 55 6.39 8.36 -21.31
C HIS A 55 6.29 8.88 -19.88
N ILE A 56 7.45 9.07 -19.24
CA ILE A 56 7.57 9.55 -17.87
C ILE A 56 8.46 10.80 -17.93
N ASN A 57 7.91 11.93 -17.51
CA ASN A 57 8.61 13.21 -17.55
C ASN A 57 9.72 13.30 -16.48
N SER A 58 10.64 14.26 -16.63
CA SER A 58 11.92 14.32 -15.91
C SER A 58 11.84 14.81 -14.44
N LYS A 59 13.00 14.93 -13.77
CA LYS A 59 13.20 15.05 -12.30
C LYS A 59 12.23 15.93 -11.50
N GLN A 60 11.89 17.13 -11.96
CA GLN A 60 10.93 17.99 -11.22
C GLN A 60 9.52 17.39 -11.20
N SER A 61 9.13 16.71 -12.28
CA SER A 61 7.88 15.96 -12.32
C SER A 61 7.91 14.70 -11.44
N LEU A 62 9.08 14.13 -11.13
CA LEU A 62 9.17 12.93 -10.27
C LEU A 62 8.95 13.25 -8.78
N GLN A 63 9.38 14.42 -8.31
CA GLN A 63 9.09 14.84 -6.93
C GLN A 63 7.60 15.10 -6.75
N HIS A 64 6.98 15.80 -7.70
CA HIS A 64 5.54 15.99 -7.73
C HIS A 64 4.82 14.66 -7.83
N LEU A 65 5.21 13.78 -8.76
CA LEU A 65 4.65 12.44 -8.88
C LEU A 65 4.68 11.69 -7.56
N ARG A 66 5.81 11.66 -6.85
CA ARG A 66 5.88 10.98 -5.54
C ARG A 66 4.91 11.55 -4.52
N ARG A 67 4.82 12.88 -4.45
CA ARG A 67 3.89 13.56 -3.54
C ARG A 67 2.46 13.24 -3.92
N ASP A 68 2.11 13.37 -5.19
CA ASP A 68 0.75 13.20 -5.70
C ASP A 68 0.33 11.72 -5.54
N THR A 69 1.19 10.76 -5.86
CA THR A 69 0.96 9.34 -5.57
C THR A 69 0.76 9.07 -4.08
N ALA A 70 1.58 9.68 -3.22
CA ALA A 70 1.42 9.53 -1.77
C ALA A 70 0.08 10.12 -1.29
N GLU A 71 -0.31 11.27 -1.82
CA GLU A 71 -1.59 11.92 -1.51
C GLU A 71 -2.78 11.05 -1.94
N GLU A 72 -2.75 10.48 -3.15
CA GLU A 72 -3.81 9.58 -3.63
C GLU A 72 -3.90 8.29 -2.80
N ILE A 73 -2.76 7.71 -2.39
CA ILE A 73 -2.74 6.57 -1.46
C ILE A 73 -3.39 6.95 -0.12
N LEU A 74 -3.08 8.14 0.40
CA LEU A 74 -3.65 8.62 1.66
C LEU A 74 -5.17 8.89 1.54
N LYS A 75 -5.63 9.49 0.44
CA LYS A 75 -7.06 9.71 0.17
C LYS A 75 -7.84 8.40 0.06
N GLY A 76 -7.23 7.37 -0.53
CA GLY A 76 -7.82 6.03 -0.64
C GLY A 76 -7.70 5.18 0.63
N SER A 77 -6.97 5.65 1.65
CA SER A 77 -6.74 4.89 2.88
C SER A 77 -7.92 4.98 3.84
N VAL A 78 -8.10 3.95 4.67
CA VAL A 78 -9.09 3.96 5.75
C VAL A 78 -8.65 4.92 6.85
N SER A 79 -9.62 5.61 7.47
CA SER A 79 -9.32 6.41 8.65
C SER A 79 -8.72 5.53 9.74
N LYS A 80 -7.74 6.08 10.45
CA LYS A 80 -7.11 5.45 11.62
C LYS A 80 -7.67 5.99 12.94
N ASP A 81 -8.76 6.75 12.89
CA ASP A 81 -9.35 7.37 14.07
C ASP A 81 -9.86 6.31 15.07
N ASP A 82 -10.26 5.15 14.57
CA ASP A 82 -10.72 4.02 15.39
C ASP A 82 -9.59 3.02 15.75
N PHE A 83 -8.34 3.32 15.38
CA PHE A 83 -7.21 2.43 15.57
C PHE A 83 -6.16 3.02 16.52
N CYS A 84 -5.59 2.16 17.37
CA CYS A 84 -4.40 2.54 18.12
C CYS A 84 -3.23 2.81 17.17
N SER A 85 -2.66 4.02 17.21
CA SER A 85 -1.53 4.43 16.38
C SER A 85 -0.20 3.74 16.71
N PHE A 86 -0.15 2.96 17.80
CA PHE A 86 1.02 2.16 18.18
C PHE A 86 0.89 0.70 17.73
N CYS A 87 -0.20 0.01 18.10
CA CYS A 87 -0.36 -1.42 17.83
C CYS A 87 -1.23 -1.74 16.60
N GLY A 88 -1.96 -0.77 16.06
CA GLY A 88 -2.82 -0.92 14.88
C GLY A 88 -4.10 -1.73 15.11
N THR A 89 -4.51 -1.94 16.35
CA THR A 89 -5.75 -2.68 16.67
C THR A 89 -6.93 -1.71 16.80
N GLU A 90 -8.08 -2.12 16.26
CA GLU A 90 -9.37 -1.39 16.23
C GLU A 90 -10.13 -1.46 17.57
N ASP A 91 -9.52 -2.03 18.61
CA ASP A 91 -10.12 -2.18 19.94
C ASP A 91 -9.89 -0.93 20.80
N LEU A 92 -10.04 0.26 20.21
CA LEU A 92 -10.20 1.46 21.03
C LEU A 92 -11.52 1.31 21.78
N PRO A 93 -11.50 1.24 23.12
CA PRO A 93 -12.70 1.00 23.87
C PRO A 93 -13.61 2.22 23.71
N THR A 94 -14.87 1.95 23.38
CA THR A 94 -15.97 2.94 23.39
C THR A 94 -16.12 3.62 24.74
N THR A 95 -15.51 3.05 25.80
CA THR A 95 -15.34 3.65 27.11
C THR A 95 -13.94 4.26 27.24
N ALA A 96 -13.87 5.58 27.38
CA ALA A 96 -12.66 6.42 27.42
C ALA A 96 -11.59 6.08 28.49
N VAL A 97 -11.70 4.98 29.21
CA VAL A 97 -10.85 4.64 30.36
C VAL A 97 -9.52 4.00 29.95
N ASP A 98 -9.48 3.27 28.82
CA ASP A 98 -8.27 2.51 28.40
C ASP A 98 -7.59 3.06 27.14
N ALA A 99 -8.01 4.23 26.66
CA ALA A 99 -7.38 4.92 25.53
C ALA A 99 -7.21 6.42 25.78
N SER A 100 -6.18 7.00 25.17
CA SER A 100 -5.85 8.43 25.25
C SER A 100 -5.61 8.98 23.85
N GLN A 101 -6.16 10.16 23.57
CA GLN A 101 -5.95 10.88 22.31
C GLN A 101 -4.88 11.96 22.50
N CYS A 102 -3.98 12.10 21.53
CA CYS A 102 -3.07 13.24 21.48
C CYS A 102 -3.81 14.49 21.00
N GLU A 103 -3.89 15.53 21.81
CA GLU A 103 -4.55 16.80 21.46
C GLU A 103 -3.91 17.52 20.26
N THR A 104 -2.60 17.31 20.03
CA THR A 104 -1.87 17.97 18.93
C THR A 104 -2.11 17.30 17.57
N CYS A 105 -2.16 15.96 17.52
CA CYS A 105 -2.24 15.23 16.24
C CYS A 105 -3.53 14.41 16.06
N GLY A 106 -4.43 14.41 17.06
CA GLY A 106 -5.72 13.69 17.03
C GLY A 106 -5.61 12.17 17.09
N ARG A 107 -4.41 11.60 17.17
CA ARG A 107 -4.20 10.15 17.16
C ARG A 107 -4.54 9.49 18.48
N TRP A 108 -5.17 8.33 18.40
CA TRP A 108 -5.53 7.51 19.56
C TRP A 108 -4.48 6.45 19.89
N PHE A 109 -4.33 6.19 21.19
CA PHE A 109 -3.41 5.19 21.72
C PHE A 109 -4.06 4.45 22.89
N HIS A 110 -3.83 3.14 23.03
CA HIS A 110 -4.15 2.48 24.29
C HIS A 110 -3.22 2.99 25.40
N THR A 111 -3.74 3.18 26.61
CA THR A 111 -2.93 3.56 27.77
C THR A 111 -1.80 2.55 28.03
N GLN A 112 -2.07 1.26 27.80
CA GLN A 112 -1.07 0.17 27.83
C GLN A 112 0.02 0.34 26.78
N CYS A 113 -0.33 0.75 25.55
CA CYS A 113 0.64 0.98 24.47
C CYS A 113 1.58 2.16 24.78
N LEU A 114 1.17 3.08 25.65
CA LEU A 114 1.98 4.18 26.15
C LEU A 114 2.75 3.84 27.44
N GLY A 115 2.60 2.62 27.99
CA GLY A 115 3.21 2.21 29.25
C GLY A 115 2.62 2.92 30.48
N MET A 116 1.39 3.46 30.37
CA MET A 116 0.73 4.22 31.44
C MET A 116 -0.05 3.33 32.42
N THR A 117 -0.12 2.03 32.18
CA THR A 117 -0.74 1.05 33.09
C THR A 117 0.20 -0.10 33.39
N ALA A 118 0.07 -0.71 34.57
CA ALA A 118 0.91 -1.81 35.02
C ALA A 118 0.59 -3.18 34.36
N ALA A 119 -0.49 -3.24 33.57
CA ALA A 119 -0.89 -4.47 32.90
C ALA A 119 0.05 -4.75 31.70
N PRO A 120 0.57 -5.99 31.56
CA PRO A 120 1.47 -6.32 30.46
C PRO A 120 0.77 -6.16 29.11
N ILE A 121 1.47 -5.55 28.15
CA ILE A 121 1.01 -5.40 26.76
C ILE A 121 0.79 -6.81 26.19
N GLN A 122 -0.48 -7.21 26.02
CA GLN A 122 -0.80 -8.38 25.21
C GLN A 122 -0.53 -8.02 23.75
N ARG A 123 0.72 -8.22 23.31
CA ARG A 123 1.05 -8.18 21.89
C ARG A 123 0.28 -9.30 21.21
N LYS A 124 -0.88 -8.99 20.65
CA LYS A 124 -1.43 -9.80 19.56
C LYS A 124 -0.47 -9.60 18.40
N ILE A 125 0.49 -10.52 18.28
CA ILE A 125 1.37 -10.59 17.11
C ILE A 125 0.41 -10.59 15.91
N PRO A 126 0.46 -9.60 15.01
CA PRO A 126 -0.32 -9.67 13.79
C PRO A 126 0.09 -10.97 13.11
N ARG A 127 -0.86 -11.89 12.91
CA ARG A 127 -0.62 -13.14 12.19
C ARG A 127 -0.08 -12.76 10.80
N GLY A 128 1.23 -12.81 10.60
CA GLY A 128 1.84 -12.64 9.27
C GLY A 128 3.13 -11.84 9.14
N VAL A 129 3.65 -11.15 10.15
CA VAL A 129 4.94 -10.44 9.98
C VAL A 129 6.08 -11.20 10.67
N VAL A 130 6.59 -12.21 9.98
CA VAL A 130 7.93 -12.75 10.25
C VAL A 130 8.87 -11.98 9.32
N CYS A 131 9.69 -11.09 9.87
CA CYS A 131 10.86 -10.63 9.14
C CYS A 131 11.87 -11.80 9.11
N PRO A 132 12.30 -12.29 7.93
CA PRO A 132 13.40 -13.25 7.87
C PRO A 132 14.71 -12.57 8.30
N PRO A 133 15.71 -13.37 8.74
CA PRO A 133 16.97 -12.88 9.31
C PRO A 133 17.78 -12.00 8.38
#